data_AF-A0AA43DNW1-F1
#
_entry.id   AF-A0AA43DNW1-F1
#
_cell.length_a   1.000
_cell.length_b   1.000
_cell.length_c   1.000
_cell.angle_alpha   90.00
_cell.angle_beta   90.00
_cell.angle_gamma   90.00
#
_symmetry.space_group_name_H-M   'P 1'
#
loop_
_entity.id
_entity.type
_entity.pdbx_description
1 polymer ?
#
loop_
_entity_poly.entity_id
_entity_poly.type
_entity_poly.pdbx_seq_one_letter_code
_entity_poly.pdbx_strand_id
1 'polypeptide(L)'
;MERLKALGRGTQIMFIAAVLLIIDSFLRWQEVEFDLGPLGGGSAGVSAWDDFLGIVMGLLTIVLIARIAARLAAVDIPIPLSFATTSFVLGVLIAVFAVVKNLTDDYSTFWSYVGVGLAILVAVGAWLEVQEAGGVEHLKSQM
;
A
#
# COMPACT_ATOMS: atom_id res chain seq x y z
N MET A 1 4.90 -18.13 -12.58
CA MET A 1 3.84 -17.51 -13.39
C MET A 1 2.49 -18.23 -13.26
N GLU A 2 2.45 -19.57 -13.31
CA GLU A 2 1.17 -20.31 -13.20
C GLU A 2 0.43 -20.09 -11.87
N ARG A 3 1.14 -20.03 -10.75
CA ARG A 3 0.54 -19.75 -9.44
C ARG A 3 -0.09 -18.36 -9.32
N LEU A 4 0.46 -17.35 -10.00
CA LEU A 4 -0.15 -16.02 -10.05
C LEU A 4 -1.44 -16.04 -10.86
N LYS A 5 -1.43 -16.75 -12.00
CA LYS A 5 -2.63 -16.94 -12.85
C LYS A 5 -3.76 -17.69 -12.14
N ALA A 6 -3.43 -18.49 -11.13
CA ALA A 6 -4.41 -19.21 -10.30
C ALA A 6 -5.09 -18.33 -9.25
N LEU A 7 -4.57 -17.13 -8.97
CA LEU A 7 -5.23 -16.18 -8.09
C LEU A 7 -6.41 -15.49 -8.79
N GLY A 8 -7.41 -15.11 -7.99
CA GLY A 8 -8.46 -14.18 -8.39
C GLY A 8 -7.89 -12.89 -8.99
N ARG A 9 -8.64 -12.26 -9.89
CA ARG A 9 -8.16 -11.08 -10.62
C ARG A 9 -7.95 -9.90 -9.65
N GLY A 10 -8.79 -9.80 -8.63
CA GLY A 10 -8.61 -8.85 -7.53
C GLY A 10 -7.27 -9.02 -6.81
N THR A 11 -6.95 -10.25 -6.37
CA THR A 11 -5.65 -10.52 -5.69
C THR A 11 -4.44 -10.25 -6.59
N GLN A 12 -4.51 -10.55 -7.90
CA GLN A 12 -3.41 -10.23 -8.83
C GLN A 12 -3.13 -8.72 -8.91
N ILE A 13 -4.18 -7.92 -9.11
CA ILE A 13 -4.07 -6.45 -9.17
C ILE A 13 -3.51 -5.93 -7.85
N MET A 14 -4.08 -6.38 -6.74
CA MET A 14 -3.65 -5.99 -5.39
C MET A 14 -2.16 -6.30 -5.16
N PHE A 15 -1.71 -7.50 -5.51
CA PHE A 15 -0.33 -7.92 -5.31
C PHE A 15 0.66 -7.11 -6.15
N ILE A 16 0.38 -6.97 -7.44
CA ILE A 16 1.25 -6.24 -8.36
C ILE A 16 1.32 -4.76 -7.94
N ALA A 17 0.18 -4.14 -7.63
CA ALA A 17 0.14 -2.76 -7.17
C ALA A 17 0.90 -2.58 -5.84
N ALA A 18 0.77 -3.51 -4.90
CA ALA A 18 1.48 -3.44 -3.61
C ALA A 18 3.00 -3.56 -3.79
N VAL A 19 3.46 -4.47 -4.65
CA VAL A 19 4.90 -4.61 -4.96
C VAL A 19 5.43 -3.35 -5.62
N LEU A 20 4.71 -2.78 -6.58
CA LEU A 20 5.10 -1.53 -7.23
C LEU A 20 5.09 -0.37 -6.25
N LEU A 21 4.12 -0.29 -5.33
CA LEU A 21 4.05 0.74 -4.29
C LEU A 21 5.27 0.67 -3.36
N ILE A 22 5.69 -0.52 -2.96
CA ILE A 22 6.92 -0.68 -2.18
C ILE A 22 8.13 -0.18 -2.94
N ILE A 23 8.27 -0.49 -4.23
CA ILE A 23 9.39 0.02 -5.03
C ILE A 23 9.32 1.55 -5.13
N ASP A 24 8.15 2.09 -5.44
CA ASP A 24 7.90 3.52 -5.57
C ASP A 24 8.17 4.28 -4.26
N SER A 25 7.89 3.68 -3.10
CA SER A 25 8.12 4.30 -1.78
C SER A 25 9.58 4.67 -1.50
N PHE A 26 10.54 4.06 -2.20
CA PHE A 26 11.96 4.41 -2.10
C PHE A 26 12.38 5.54 -3.04
N LEU A 27 11.52 5.97 -3.95
CA LEU A 27 11.78 7.10 -4.85
C LEU A 27 11.57 8.43 -4.11
N ARG A 28 12.01 9.53 -4.72
CA ARG A 28 11.92 10.87 -4.10
C ARG A 28 10.46 11.32 -4.08
N TRP A 29 9.77 11.19 -2.95
CA TRP A 29 8.35 11.53 -2.80
C TRP A 29 8.12 13.02 -2.50
N GLN A 30 9.02 13.65 -1.76
CA GLN A 30 8.94 15.09 -1.46
C GLN A 30 10.32 15.73 -1.47
N GLU A 31 10.36 17.05 -1.58
CA GLU A 31 11.57 17.85 -1.36
C GLU A 31 11.47 18.60 -0.04
N VAL A 32 12.46 18.40 0.83
CA VAL A 32 12.54 19.07 2.13
C VAL A 32 13.59 20.17 2.01
N GLU A 33 13.17 21.39 2.35
CA GLU A 33 14.07 22.53 2.50
C GLU A 33 14.77 22.44 3.87
N PHE A 34 16.07 22.68 3.88
CA PHE A 34 16.86 22.77 5.10
C PHE A 34 17.67 24.06 5.11
N ASP A 35 17.68 24.72 6.26
CA ASP A 35 18.41 25.97 6.49
C ASP A 35 19.62 25.70 7.40
N LEU A 36 20.83 26.00 6.92
CA LEU A 36 22.08 25.89 7.67
C LEU A 36 22.54 27.27 8.21
N GLY A 37 21.65 28.26 8.22
CA GLY A 37 21.91 29.59 8.76
C GLY A 37 22.97 30.34 7.94
N PRO A 38 24.07 30.82 8.55
CA PRO A 38 25.09 31.60 7.83
C PRO A 38 25.78 30.85 6.67
N LEU A 39 25.66 29.53 6.62
CA LEU A 39 26.24 28.67 5.58
C LEU A 39 25.31 28.50 4.36
N GLY A 40 24.12 29.11 4.38
CA GLY A 40 23.09 29.02 3.34
C GLY A 40 22.04 27.95 3.62
N GLY A 41 21.09 27.80 2.70
CA GLY A 41 20.06 26.76 2.72
C GLY A 41 20.04 25.97 1.42
N GLY A 42 19.38 24.81 1.42
CA GLY A 42 19.23 23.96 0.24
C GLY A 42 17.97 23.10 0.32
N SER A 43 17.68 22.37 -0.76
CA SER A 43 16.62 21.35 -0.79
C SER A 43 17.22 19.97 -1.05
N ALA A 44 16.66 18.96 -0.40
CA ALA A 44 16.97 17.56 -0.65
C ALA A 44 15.68 16.78 -0.85
N GLY A 45 15.64 15.89 -1.84
CA GLY A 45 14.48 15.00 -1.98
C GLY A 45 14.60 13.79 -1.06
N VAL A 46 13.50 13.48 -0.38
CA VAL A 46 13.39 12.37 0.56
C VAL A 46 12.40 11.34 0.06
N SER A 47 12.60 10.10 0.48
CA SER A 47 11.70 8.98 0.14
C SER A 47 10.42 9.02 0.95
N ALA A 48 9.43 8.19 0.61
CA ALA A 48 8.22 8.07 1.42
C ALA A 48 8.50 7.67 2.87
N TRP A 49 9.63 7.01 3.16
CA TRP A 49 9.99 6.50 4.49
C TRP A 49 10.49 7.56 5.49
N ASP A 50 10.42 8.84 5.13
CA ASP A 50 11.02 9.91 5.93
C ASP A 50 10.19 10.30 7.17
N ASP A 51 8.89 10.01 7.15
CA ASP A 51 7.95 10.39 8.19
C ASP A 51 7.15 9.19 8.75
N PHE A 52 6.37 9.44 9.80
CA PHE A 52 5.57 8.41 10.44
C PHE A 52 4.53 7.80 9.49
N LEU A 53 3.84 8.62 8.69
CA LEU A 53 2.75 8.14 7.82
C LEU A 53 3.30 7.20 6.75
N GLY A 54 4.43 7.57 6.15
CA GLY A 54 5.06 6.76 5.12
C GLY A 54 5.69 5.48 5.65
N ILE A 55 6.27 5.50 6.86
CA ILE A 55 6.71 4.27 7.54
C ILE A 55 5.53 3.32 7.77
N VAL A 56 4.40 3.82 8.30
CA VAL A 56 3.21 2.99 8.54
C VAL A 56 2.65 2.44 7.23
N MET A 57 2.51 3.27 6.20
CA MET A 57 2.09 2.85 4.85
C MET A 57 3.00 1.74 4.30
N GLY A 58 4.32 1.92 4.39
CA GLY A 58 5.30 0.96 3.92
C GLY A 58 5.20 -0.39 4.66
N LEU A 59 5.10 -0.35 5.99
CA LEU A 59 4.94 -1.56 6.81
C LEU A 59 3.64 -2.31 6.50
N LEU A 60 2.51 -1.60 6.39
CA LEU A 60 1.22 -2.21 6.01
C LEU A 60 1.31 -2.88 4.64
N THR A 61 2.00 -2.25 3.69
CA THR A 61 2.20 -2.79 2.35
C THR A 61 3.08 -4.04 2.38
N ILE A 62 4.17 -4.06 3.17
CA ILE A 62 4.99 -5.26 3.40
C ILE A 62 4.16 -6.41 3.98
N VAL A 63 3.34 -6.13 5.00
CA VAL A 63 2.46 -7.13 5.63
C VAL A 63 1.48 -7.71 4.61
N LEU A 64 0.89 -6.87 3.77
CA LEU A 64 -0.02 -7.31 2.71
C LEU A 64 0.68 -8.22 1.69
N ILE A 65 1.85 -7.83 1.21
CA ILE A 65 2.67 -8.63 0.27
C ILE A 65 3.03 -9.97 0.89
N ALA A 66 3.52 -9.98 2.13
CA ALA A 66 3.90 -11.21 2.84
C ALA A 66 2.70 -12.16 2.98
N ARG A 67 1.51 -11.63 3.29
CA ARG A 67 0.29 -12.43 3.39
C ARG A 67 -0.14 -13.03 2.06
N ILE A 68 -0.10 -12.25 0.97
CA ILE A 68 -0.42 -12.76 -0.37
C ILE A 68 0.61 -13.83 -0.78
N ALA A 69 1.89 -13.62 -0.48
CA ALA A 69 2.95 -14.59 -0.74
C ALA A 69 2.75 -15.90 0.05
N ALA A 70 2.33 -15.83 1.31
CA ALA A 70 1.99 -17.00 2.12
C ALA A 70 0.82 -17.80 1.50
N ARG A 71 -0.23 -17.10 1.03
CA ARG A 71 -1.36 -17.73 0.31
C ARG A 71 -0.89 -18.43 -0.97
N LEU A 72 0.02 -17.80 -1.73
CA LEU A 72 0.63 -18.39 -2.93
C LEU A 72 1.51 -19.62 -2.63
N ALA A 73 2.06 -19.69 -1.42
CA ALA A 73 2.79 -20.84 -0.91
C ALA A 73 1.89 -21.92 -0.30
N ALA A 74 0.56 -21.72 -0.30
CA ALA A 74 -0.42 -22.59 0.39
C ALA A 74 -0.11 -22.76 1.89
N VAL A 75 0.41 -21.70 2.52
CA VAL A 75 0.64 -21.67 3.96
C VAL A 75 -0.61 -21.13 4.64
N ASP A 76 -1.25 -21.96 5.46
CA ASP A 76 -2.37 -21.55 6.29
C ASP A 76 -1.88 -20.76 7.51
N ILE A 77 -2.16 -19.47 7.53
CA ILE A 77 -1.92 -18.62 8.70
C ILE A 77 -3.24 -18.55 9.48
N PRO A 78 -3.30 -19.07 10.72
CA PRO A 78 -4.52 -19.11 11.51
C PRO A 78 -4.87 -17.72 12.07
N ILE A 79 -5.40 -16.86 11.21
CA ILE A 79 -5.90 -15.53 11.56
C ILE A 79 -7.43 -15.63 11.68
N PRO A 80 -8.05 -15.10 12.75
CA PRO A 80 -9.51 -15.20 12.96
C PRO A 80 -10.36 -14.43 11.94
N LEU A 81 -9.74 -13.69 11.03
CA LEU A 81 -10.40 -12.94 9.95
C LEU A 81 -10.08 -13.56 8.59
N SER A 82 -11.07 -13.60 7.71
CA SER A 82 -10.85 -14.12 6.36
C SER A 82 -9.82 -13.30 5.58
N PHE A 83 -9.21 -13.94 4.59
CA PHE A 83 -8.27 -13.30 3.70
C PHE A 83 -8.85 -12.06 3.01
N ALA A 84 -10.09 -12.12 2.54
CA ALA A 84 -10.77 -11.00 1.89
C ALA A 84 -10.94 -9.82 2.84
N THR A 85 -11.46 -10.06 4.06
CA THR A 85 -11.68 -9.01 5.07
C THR A 85 -10.39 -8.31 5.45
N THR A 86 -9.33 -9.06 5.79
CA THR A 86 -8.09 -8.40 6.20
C THR A 86 -7.39 -7.70 5.04
N SER A 87 -7.41 -8.28 3.83
CA SER A 87 -6.81 -7.63 2.66
C SER A 87 -7.53 -6.34 2.31
N PHE A 88 -8.87 -6.31 2.46
CA PHE A 88 -9.66 -5.10 2.31
C PHE A 88 -9.29 -4.02 3.32
N VAL A 89 -9.23 -4.37 4.61
CA VAL A 89 -8.82 -3.41 5.67
C VAL A 89 -7.42 -2.88 5.41
N LEU A 90 -6.46 -3.76 5.11
CA LEU A 90 -5.09 -3.35 4.80
C LEU A 90 -5.02 -2.44 3.56
N GLY A 91 -5.70 -2.82 2.47
CA GLY A 91 -5.71 -2.04 1.24
C GLY A 91 -6.30 -0.65 1.42
N VAL A 92 -7.42 -0.54 2.15
CA VAL A 92 -8.02 0.77 2.47
C VAL A 92 -7.10 1.60 3.35
N LEU A 93 -6.49 1.01 4.39
CA LEU A 93 -5.54 1.74 5.25
C LEU A 93 -4.35 2.26 4.43
N ILE A 94 -3.74 1.41 3.59
CA ILE A 94 -2.62 1.81 2.71
C ILE A 94 -3.02 3.01 1.84
N ALA A 95 -4.20 2.96 1.21
CA ALA A 95 -4.70 4.07 0.39
C ALA A 95 -4.91 5.35 1.21
N VAL A 96 -5.50 5.24 2.41
CA VAL A 96 -5.71 6.39 3.31
C VAL A 96 -4.38 7.00 3.73
N PHE A 97 -3.41 6.19 4.17
CA PHE A 97 -2.10 6.71 4.58
C PHE A 97 -1.36 7.37 3.41
N ALA A 98 -1.40 6.80 2.20
CA ALA A 98 -0.80 7.40 1.02
C ALA A 98 -1.42 8.77 0.69
N VAL A 99 -2.76 8.86 0.71
CA VAL A 99 -3.48 10.10 0.44
C VAL A 99 -3.19 11.14 1.52
N VAL A 100 -3.27 10.77 2.80
CA VAL A 100 -3.00 11.69 3.90
C VAL A 100 -1.56 12.21 3.83
N LYS A 101 -0.57 11.33 3.63
CA LYS A 101 0.84 11.73 3.47
C LYS A 101 1.00 12.74 2.33
N ASN A 102 0.47 12.45 1.15
CA ASN A 102 0.57 13.36 0.00
C ASN A 102 -0.14 14.70 0.22
N LEU A 103 -1.10 14.79 1.14
CA LEU A 103 -1.76 16.05 1.50
C LEU A 103 -1.04 16.81 2.61
N THR A 104 -0.24 16.14 3.44
CA THR A 104 0.54 16.74 4.53
C THR A 104 1.96 17.10 4.12
N ASP A 105 2.52 16.43 3.11
CA ASP A 105 3.85 16.67 2.58
C ASP A 105 3.87 17.97 1.76
N ASP A 106 4.73 18.92 2.15
CA ASP A 106 5.00 20.12 1.36
C ASP A 106 5.91 19.73 0.19
N TYR A 107 5.61 20.24 -1.02
CA TYR A 107 6.37 19.97 -2.25
C TYR A 107 6.43 18.49 -2.69
N SER A 108 5.27 17.82 -2.74
CA SER A 108 5.17 16.47 -3.29
C SER A 108 5.62 16.40 -4.75
N THR A 109 6.50 15.46 -5.06
CA THR A 109 6.99 15.22 -6.42
C THR A 109 6.01 14.37 -7.23
N PHE A 110 6.30 14.20 -8.53
CA PHE A 110 5.58 13.28 -9.40
C PHE A 110 5.45 11.85 -8.82
N TRP A 111 6.48 11.34 -8.13
CA TRP A 111 6.48 9.97 -7.60
C TRP A 111 5.44 9.77 -6.50
N SER A 112 5.19 10.79 -5.67
CA SER A 112 4.14 10.70 -4.65
C SER A 112 2.75 10.47 -5.26
N TYR A 113 2.44 11.13 -6.39
CA TYR A 113 1.17 10.89 -7.10
C TYR A 113 1.08 9.50 -7.72
N VAL A 114 2.19 8.95 -8.21
CA VAL A 114 2.26 7.56 -8.70
C VAL A 114 2.01 6.60 -7.53
N GLY A 115 2.67 6.81 -6.40
CA GLY A 115 2.46 6.08 -5.17
C GLY A 115 1.02 6.09 -4.68
N VAL A 116 0.37 7.26 -4.65
CA VAL A 116 -1.06 7.38 -4.32
C VAL A 116 -1.92 6.57 -5.30
N GLY A 117 -1.65 6.67 -6.60
CA GLY A 117 -2.36 5.87 -7.61
C GLY A 117 -2.19 4.36 -7.40
N LEU A 118 -0.99 3.91 -7.07
CA LEU A 118 -0.70 2.51 -6.74
C LEU A 118 -1.43 2.07 -5.46
N ALA A 119 -1.45 2.89 -4.43
CA ALA A 119 -2.17 2.62 -3.18
C ALA A 119 -3.68 2.48 -3.40
N ILE A 120 -4.26 3.33 -4.28
CA ILE A 120 -5.66 3.20 -4.70
C ILE A 120 -5.87 1.87 -5.45
N LEU A 121 -4.96 1.48 -6.34
CA LEU A 121 -5.04 0.19 -7.04
C LEU A 121 -4.96 -1.01 -6.08
N VAL A 122 -4.19 -0.91 -4.99
CA VAL A 122 -4.19 -1.92 -3.92
C VAL A 122 -5.58 -2.05 -3.30
N ALA A 123 -6.20 -0.92 -2.92
CA ALA A 123 -7.56 -0.92 -2.37
C ALA A 123 -8.61 -1.45 -3.36
N VAL A 124 -8.51 -1.09 -4.63
CA VAL A 124 -9.40 -1.60 -5.70
C VAL A 124 -9.23 -3.11 -5.87
N GLY A 125 -8.00 -3.62 -5.89
CA GLY A 125 -7.75 -5.05 -5.97
C GLY A 125 -8.33 -5.81 -4.76
N ALA A 126 -8.21 -5.23 -3.57
CA ALA A 126 -8.79 -5.79 -2.35
C ALA A 126 -10.33 -5.78 -2.36
N TRP A 127 -10.95 -4.73 -2.90
CA TRP A 127 -12.40 -4.66 -3.08
C TRP A 127 -12.90 -5.73 -4.06
N LEU A 128 -12.20 -5.94 -5.17
CA LEU A 128 -12.54 -7.00 -6.12
C LEU A 128 -12.46 -8.39 -5.49
N GLU A 129 -11.46 -8.65 -4.64
CA GLU A 129 -11.38 -9.90 -3.87
C GLU A 129 -12.59 -10.10 -2.94
N VAL A 130 -13.08 -9.03 -2.29
CA VAL A 130 -14.30 -9.10 -1.47
C VAL A 130 -15.51 -9.46 -2.32
N GLN A 131 -15.64 -8.87 -3.51
CA GLN A 131 -16.74 -9.17 -4.43
C GLN A 131 -16.68 -10.64 -4.89
N GLU A 132 -15.49 -11.17 -5.17
CA GLU A 132 -15.27 -12.59 -5.49
C GLU A 132 -15.60 -13.51 -4.31
N ALA A 133 -15.45 -13.04 -3.07
CA ALA A 133 -15.73 -13.79 -1.84
C ALA A 133 -17.20 -13.77 -1.37
N GLY A 134 -18.11 -13.12 -2.12
CA GLY A 134 -19.52 -13.02 -1.76
C GLY A 134 -19.99 -11.62 -1.34
N GLY A 135 -19.20 -10.59 -1.62
CA GLY A 135 -19.62 -9.19 -1.52
C GLY A 135 -19.62 -8.61 -0.10
N VAL A 136 -20.37 -7.53 0.10
CA VAL A 136 -20.38 -6.77 1.36
C VAL A 136 -21.05 -7.57 2.49
N GLU A 137 -21.95 -8.48 2.15
CA GLU A 137 -22.59 -9.41 3.09
C GLU A 137 -21.55 -10.29 3.79
N HIS A 138 -20.51 -10.72 3.07
CA HIS A 138 -19.40 -11.48 3.63
C HIS A 138 -18.56 -10.65 4.61
N LEU A 139 -18.38 -9.35 4.35
CA LEU A 139 -17.71 -8.45 5.29
C LEU A 139 -18.52 -8.27 6.57
N LYS A 140 -19.83 -8.06 6.45
CA LYS A 140 -20.74 -7.85 7.58
C LYS A 140 -20.88 -9.06 8.51
N SER A 141 -20.64 -10.27 8.01
CA SER A 141 -20.72 -11.49 8.84
C SER A 141 -19.47 -11.74 9.68
N GLN A 142 -18.38 -11.03 9.42
CA GLN A 142 -17.08 -11.24 10.08
C GLN A 142 -16.62 -10.06 10.95
N MET A 143 -17.35 -8.94 10.91
CA MET A 143 -17.17 -7.79 11.80
C MET A 143 -18.14 -7.91 12.99
#